data_AF-A0A7Y3F3S7-F1
#
_entry.id   AF-A0A7Y3F3S7-F1
#
_cell.length_a   1.000
_cell.length_b   1.000
_cell.length_c   1.000
_cell.angle_alpha   90.00
_cell.angle_beta   90.00
_cell.angle_gamma   90.00
#
_symmetry.space_group_name_H-M   'P 1'
#
loop_
_entity.id
_entity.type
_entity.pdbx_description
1 polymer ?
#
loop_
_entity_poly.entity_id
_entity_poly.type
_entity_poly.pdbx_seq_one_letter_code
_entity_poly.pdbx_strand_id
1 'polypeptide(L)' 'MQEKTTLISTSQFHKDVYTGLTDFPKHLSSKYFYDAKGDKLFQEIMDMPEYY' A
#
# COMPACT_ATOMS: atom_id res chain seq x y z
N MET A 1 -10.22 36.51 12.51
CA MET A 1 -9.32 35.46 12.01
C MET A 1 -10.04 34.14 12.21
N GLN A 2 -10.42 33.44 11.14
CA GLN A 2 -11.00 32.10 11.24
C GLN A 2 -9.90 31.12 10.85
N GLU A 3 -9.46 30.31 11.81
CA GLU A 3 -8.49 29.26 11.58
C GLU A 3 -9.10 28.21 10.65
N LYS A 4 -8.49 28.01 9.49
CA LYS A 4 -8.84 26.90 8.59
C LYS A 4 -8.36 25.62 9.26
N THR A 5 -9.25 24.93 9.97
CA THR A 5 -9.07 23.52 10.27
C THR A 5 -9.06 22.78 8.94
N THR A 6 -7.87 22.49 8.42
CA THR A 6 -7.68 21.60 7.28
C THR A 6 -8.23 20.24 7.69
N LEU A 7 -9.45 19.92 7.26
CA LEU A 7 -10.00 18.57 7.37
C LEU A 7 -9.13 17.67 6.50
N ILE A 8 -8.07 17.11 7.07
CA ILE A 8 -7.26 16.10 6.41
C ILE A 8 -8.17 14.87 6.29
N SER A 9 -8.82 14.74 5.15
CA SER A 9 -9.52 13.51 4.80
C SER A 9 -8.49 12.39 4.74
N THR A 10 -8.50 11.51 5.74
CA THR A 10 -7.61 10.37 5.81
C THR A 10 -7.91 9.43 4.65
N SER A 11 -6.96 9.27 3.73
CA SER A 11 -7.09 8.39 2.56
C SER A 11 -7.32 6.94 3.00
N GLN A 12 -7.98 6.14 2.15
CA GLN A 12 -8.15 4.71 2.43
C GLN A 12 -6.79 4.01 2.60
N PHE A 13 -5.77 4.43 1.84
CA PHE A 13 -4.39 3.96 2.00
C PHE A 13 -3.87 4.18 3.43
N HIS A 14 -4.03 5.38 3.98
CA HIS A 14 -3.62 5.65 5.37
C HIS A 14 -4.33 4.72 6.34
N LYS A 15 -5.66 4.58 6.23
CA LYS A 15 -6.45 3.74 7.15
C LYS A 15 -5.99 2.28 7.11
N ASP A 16 -5.80 1.74 5.92
CA ASP A 16 -5.37 0.35 5.71
C ASP A 16 -3.96 0.11 6.28
N VAL A 17 -3.03 1.04 6.01
CA VAL A 17 -1.64 0.95 6.50
C VAL A 17 -1.57 1.09 8.02
N TYR A 18 -2.25 2.08 8.57
CA TYR A 18 -2.28 2.30 10.02
C TYR A 18 -2.81 1.07 10.73
N THR A 19 -4.00 0.60 10.34
CA THR A 19 -4.65 -0.56 10.95
C THR A 19 -3.74 -1.80 10.87
N GLY A 20 -3.27 -2.14 9.68
CA GLY A 20 -2.48 -3.37 9.48
C GLY A 20 -1.11 -3.36 10.15
N LEU A 21 -0.45 -2.19 10.25
CA LEU A 21 0.83 -2.08 10.98
C LEU A 21 0.65 -2.02 12.50
N THR A 22 -0.54 -1.68 12.99
CA THR A 22 -0.88 -1.73 14.42
C THR A 22 -1.41 -3.09 14.89
N ASP A 23 -1.83 -3.98 13.98
CA ASP A 23 -2.40 -5.28 14.31
C ASP A 23 -1.35 -6.35 14.71
N PHE A 24 -1.82 -7.48 15.23
CA PHE A 24 -1.02 -8.67 15.52
C PHE A 24 -1.68 -9.96 15.01
N PRO A 25 -1.09 -10.64 14.01
CA PRO A 25 0.18 -10.32 13.35
C PRO A 25 0.07 -9.10 12.43
N LYS A 26 1.17 -8.36 12.26
CA LYS A 26 1.22 -7.21 11.35
C LYS A 26 0.96 -7.67 9.92
N HIS A 27 0.18 -6.89 9.18
CA HIS A 27 -0.18 -7.22 7.81
C HIS A 27 -0.33 -5.98 6.94
N LEU A 28 -0.23 -6.17 5.62
CA LEU A 28 -0.54 -5.16 4.60
C LEU A 28 -1.21 -5.84 3.41
N SER A 29 -2.12 -5.13 2.74
CA SER A 29 -2.74 -5.62 1.51
C SER A 29 -1.75 -5.61 0.36
N SER A 30 -1.62 -6.74 -0.36
CA SER A 30 -0.72 -6.87 -1.51
C SER A 30 -1.05 -5.92 -2.66
N LYS A 31 -2.28 -5.38 -2.72
CA LYS A 31 -2.68 -4.37 -3.73
C LYS A 31 -1.78 -3.13 -3.72
N TYR A 32 -1.11 -2.84 -2.60
CA TYR A 32 -0.19 -1.71 -2.47
C TYR A 32 1.24 -1.99 -2.96
N PHE A 33 1.52 -3.21 -3.43
CA PHE A 33 2.81 -3.52 -4.02
C PHE A 33 2.92 -3.02 -5.46
N TYR A 34 1.81 -2.88 -6.20
CA TYR A 34 1.80 -2.61 -7.64
C TYR A 34 1.84 -1.11 -7.98
N ASP A 35 2.86 -0.41 -7.49
CA ASP A 35 3.24 0.88 -8.09
C ASP A 35 4.06 0.66 -9.38
N ALA A 36 4.55 1.72 -10.01
CA ALA A 36 5.35 1.58 -11.24
C ALA A 36 6.59 0.68 -11.07
N LYS A 37 7.18 0.59 -9.87
CA LYS A 37 8.33 -0.28 -9.60
C LYS A 37 7.87 -1.70 -9.32
N GLY A 38 6.84 -1.87 -8.51
CA GLY A 38 6.31 -3.18 -8.18
C GLY A 38 5.66 -3.89 -9.37
N ASP A 39 5.07 -3.15 -10.30
CA ASP A 39 4.60 -3.69 -11.57
C ASP A 39 5.77 -4.25 -12.40
N LYS A 40 6.86 -3.47 -12.53
CA LYS A 40 8.08 -3.95 -13.21
C LYS A 40 8.66 -5.19 -12.55
N LEU A 41 8.74 -5.22 -11.21
CA LEU A 41 9.18 -6.40 -10.46
C LEU A 41 8.25 -7.59 -10.69
N PHE A 42 6.95 -7.38 -10.77
CA PHE A 42 6.00 -8.43 -11.08
C PHE A 42 6.24 -9.01 -12.48
N GLN A 43 6.46 -8.16 -13.50
CA GLN A 43 6.83 -8.64 -14.85
C GLN A 43 8.13 -9.46 -14.83
N GLU A 44 9.16 -9.00 -14.13
CA GLU A 44 10.42 -9.76 -13.99
C GLU A 44 10.22 -11.12 -13.29
N ILE A 45 9.34 -11.18 -12.29
CA ILE A 45 8.96 -12.43 -11.63
C ILE A 45 8.22 -13.37 -12.60
N MET A 46 7.31 -12.84 -13.43
CA MET A 46 6.57 -13.62 -14.43
C MET A 46 7.48 -14.24 -15.49
N ASP A 47 8.62 -13.62 -15.78
CA ASP A 47 9.62 -14.09 -16.75
C ASP A 47 10.55 -15.19 -16.18
N MET A 48 10.48 -15.49 -14.88
CA MET A 48 11.33 -16.51 -14.26
C MET A 48 10.92 -17.93 -14.66
N PRO A 49 11.88 -18.82 -14.96
CA PRO A 49 11.56 -20.21 -15.33
C PRO A 49 10.90 -21.00 -14.19
N GLU A 50 11.07 -20.60 -12.93
CA GLU A 50 10.46 -21.23 -11.76
C GLU A 50 9.03 -20.75 -11.45
N TYR A 51 8.54 -19.71 -12.15
CA TYR A 51 7.24 -19.12 -11.88
C TYR A 51 6.05 -19.90 -12.50
N TYR A 52 6.32 -21.05 -13.14
CA TYR A 52 5.36 -22.00 -13.71
C TYR A 52 5.77 -23.45 -13.44
#